data_AF-A0A218QPI3-F1
#
_entry.id   AF-A0A218QPI3-F1
#
_cell.length_a   1.000
_cell.length_b   1.000
_cell.length_c   1.000
_cell.angle_alpha   90.00
_cell.angle_beta   90.00
_cell.angle_gamma   90.00
#
_symmetry.space_group_name_H-M   'P 1'
#
loop_
_entity.id
_entity.type
_entity.pdbx_description
1 polymer ?
#
loop_
_entity_poly.entity_id
_entity_poly.type
_entity_poly.pdbx_seq_one_letter_code
_entity_poly.pdbx_strand_id
1 'polypeptide(L)'
;MENRLRLLRTQRNWSQAELAQRLGVSRQTINSIEVGKYDPSLPLAFKIAQLLEFPIQFIFFTEEKSMFEKFTAKATRVIVLAQNEGSRLEYQFVGTEQILIGLIAEGTGIGGKVLKSAGVTLEAAQTEVEKIIGRGNGIKGVEFPFTAKGKQVLQLAVEESRRLGHHYVGTEHLLLGVLQVTDGVAVRVLENLGINLQNLRQEVLQEIVSMGIPVTNINPSGTSSSDDDLSESPADFTSGEINARFCALLFSWVEPRKLGHIIGSKGGFQLPNGDVVAPRISFFSRERLKRVPRTYPELVPDLVVEIKSAFDRLASVQQKIQRFLDLGVKVALLIDPDAQTVAVHYLNSGVRMLADGENLTIPELFPGWELAVSQLWPPVFD
;
A
#
# COMPACT_ATOMS: atom_id res chain seq x y z
N MET A 1 5.03 12.90 19.14
CA MET A 1 5.64 13.00 17.79
C MET A 1 6.06 11.60 17.34
N GLU A 2 5.76 11.21 16.10
CA GLU A 2 6.20 9.91 15.55
C GLU A 2 7.70 9.94 15.26
N ASN A 3 8.37 8.78 15.29
CA ASN A 3 9.82 8.73 15.07
C ASN A 3 10.36 7.43 14.46
N ARG A 4 11.50 7.54 13.77
CA ARG A 4 12.26 6.43 13.16
C ARG A 4 13.50 6.04 13.97
N LEU A 5 13.60 6.49 15.23
CA LEU A 5 14.82 6.36 16.03
C LEU A 5 15.24 4.90 16.23
N ARG A 6 14.26 4.02 16.53
CA ARG A 6 14.50 2.58 16.71
C ARG A 6 15.05 1.91 15.45
N LEU A 7 14.47 2.23 14.30
CA LEU A 7 14.89 1.70 13.00
C LEU A 7 16.33 2.13 12.68
N LEU A 8 16.61 3.43 12.78
CA LEU A 8 17.91 4.03 12.46
C LEU A 8 19.04 3.56 13.37
N ARG A 9 18.70 3.29 14.64
CA ARG A 9 19.62 2.70 15.61
C ARG A 9 19.92 1.23 15.28
N THR A 10 18.89 0.42 15.01
CA THR A 10 19.06 -1.01 14.70
C THR A 10 19.82 -1.24 13.39
N GLN A 11 19.63 -0.41 12.36
CA GLN A 11 20.41 -0.49 11.12
C GLN A 11 21.93 -0.33 11.33
N ARG A 12 22.33 0.37 12.40
CA ARG A 12 23.73 0.55 12.79
C ARG A 12 24.21 -0.47 13.82
N ASN A 13 23.39 -1.47 14.14
CA ASN A 13 23.63 -2.47 15.19
C ASN A 13 23.88 -1.86 16.59
N TRP A 14 23.35 -0.67 16.86
CA TRP A 14 23.53 0.00 18.15
C TRP A 14 22.49 -0.44 19.17
N SER A 15 22.90 -0.66 20.41
CA SER A 15 21.94 -0.85 21.51
C SER A 15 21.35 0.48 21.98
N GLN A 16 20.19 0.47 22.67
CA GLN A 16 19.64 1.68 23.28
C GLN A 16 20.65 2.35 24.23
N ALA A 17 21.43 1.55 24.96
CA ALA A 17 22.45 2.04 25.88
C ALA A 17 23.61 2.73 25.14
N GLU A 18 24.01 2.19 23.99
CA GLU A 18 25.08 2.73 23.17
C GLU A 18 24.68 4.06 22.50
N LEU A 19 23.44 4.15 21.98
CA LEU A 19 22.91 5.42 21.49
C LEU A 19 22.80 6.47 22.61
N ALA A 20 22.36 6.05 23.79
CA ALA A 20 22.27 6.92 24.97
C ALA A 20 23.64 7.48 25.37
N GLN A 21 24.67 6.63 25.38
CA GLN A 21 26.05 7.03 25.67
C GLN A 21 26.57 8.06 24.66
N ARG A 22 26.35 7.84 23.35
CA ARG A 22 26.77 8.79 22.31
C ARG A 22 26.07 10.15 22.38
N LEU A 23 24.85 10.19 22.91
CA LEU A 23 24.05 11.41 23.05
C LEU A 23 24.19 12.09 24.42
N GLY A 24 24.86 11.45 25.37
CA GLY A 24 24.98 11.94 26.75
C GLY A 24 23.64 11.95 27.50
N VAL A 25 22.77 10.98 27.24
CA VAL A 25 21.45 10.83 27.90
C VAL A 25 21.30 9.44 28.53
N SER A 26 20.23 9.22 29.29
CA SER A 26 19.95 7.90 29.87
C SER A 26 19.38 6.91 28.84
N ARG A 27 19.58 5.60 29.05
CA ARG A 27 18.92 4.54 28.24
C ARG A 27 17.40 4.71 28.25
N GLN A 28 16.83 5.10 29.38
CA GLN A 28 15.39 5.29 29.56
C GLN A 28 14.86 6.46 28.72
N THR A 29 15.64 7.53 28.55
CA THR A 29 15.33 8.63 27.64
C THR A 29 15.19 8.12 26.20
N ILE A 30 16.14 7.32 25.72
CA ILE A 30 16.07 6.72 24.37
C ILE A 30 14.83 5.82 24.23
N ASN A 31 14.58 4.96 25.21
CA ASN A 31 13.40 4.09 25.19
C ASN A 31 12.09 4.90 25.13
N SER A 32 11.95 5.94 25.95
CA SER A 32 10.74 6.79 25.98
C SER A 32 10.52 7.53 24.66
N ILE A 33 11.59 7.95 23.98
CA ILE A 33 11.51 8.52 22.63
C ILE A 33 11.05 7.45 21.63
N GLU A 34 11.69 6.27 21.61
CA GLU A 34 11.37 5.20 20.65
C GLU A 34 9.92 4.70 20.73
N VAL A 35 9.32 4.71 21.93
CA VAL A 35 7.93 4.28 22.14
C VAL A 35 6.92 5.43 22.10
N GLY A 36 7.35 6.64 21.74
CA GLY A 36 6.48 7.82 21.58
C GLY A 36 5.94 8.40 22.90
N LYS A 37 6.47 7.99 24.05
CA LYS A 37 6.08 8.50 25.38
C LYS A 37 6.77 9.81 25.76
N TYR A 38 7.81 10.21 25.01
CA TYR A 38 8.57 11.42 25.28
C TYR A 38 9.04 12.05 23.98
N ASP A 39 8.60 13.29 23.74
CA ASP A 39 9.11 14.10 22.65
C ASP A 39 10.43 14.75 23.07
N PRO A 40 11.54 14.54 22.33
CA PRO A 40 12.83 15.09 22.70
C PRO A 40 12.83 16.61 22.64
N SER A 41 13.60 17.25 23.53
CA SER A 41 13.86 18.69 23.42
C SER A 41 14.55 19.00 22.08
N LEU A 42 14.33 20.21 21.56
CA LEU A 42 14.94 20.64 20.30
C LEU A 42 16.47 20.43 20.24
N PRO A 43 17.25 20.75 21.31
CA PRO A 43 18.69 20.45 21.33
C PRO A 43 19.01 18.95 21.26
N LEU A 44 18.23 18.10 21.92
CA LEU A 44 18.42 16.65 21.88
C LEU A 44 18.06 16.08 20.50
N ALA A 45 16.97 16.58 19.90
CA ALA A 45 16.56 16.18 18.56
C ALA A 45 17.62 16.54 17.50
N PHE A 46 18.23 17.73 17.59
CA PHE A 46 19.37 18.10 16.73
C PHE A 46 20.62 17.26 16.96
N LYS A 47 20.96 16.94 18.22
CA LYS A 47 22.08 16.02 18.52
C LYS A 47 21.83 14.64 17.92
N ILE A 48 20.61 14.14 18.01
CA ILE A 48 20.20 12.86 17.41
C ILE A 48 20.32 12.92 15.88
N ALA A 49 19.85 14.01 15.26
CA ALA A 49 19.95 14.26 13.82
C ALA A 49 21.40 14.26 13.32
N GLN A 50 22.26 15.02 13.99
CA GLN A 50 23.68 15.10 13.68
C GLN A 50 24.39 13.75 13.86
N LEU A 51 24.09 13.03 14.95
CA LEU A 51 24.71 11.74 15.24
C LEU A 51 24.31 10.65 14.24
N LEU A 52 23.05 10.66 13.79
CA LEU A 52 22.53 9.67 12.85
C LEU A 52 22.71 10.09 11.39
N GLU A 53 23.24 11.28 11.12
CA GLU A 53 23.41 11.83 9.78
C GLU A 53 22.09 11.84 8.98
N PHE A 54 20.99 12.15 9.66
CA PHE A 54 19.66 12.27 9.06
C PHE A 54 19.03 13.60 9.49
N PRO A 55 18.23 14.26 8.61
CA PRO A 55 17.48 15.46 8.98
C PRO A 55 16.57 15.23 10.19
N ILE A 56 16.35 16.26 11.00
CA ILE A 56 15.51 16.18 12.19
C ILE A 56 14.10 15.68 11.85
N GLN A 57 13.49 16.17 10.76
CA GLN A 57 12.18 15.68 10.30
C GLN A 57 12.20 14.25 9.73
N PHE A 58 13.36 13.76 9.27
CA PHE A 58 13.47 12.35 8.87
C PHE A 58 13.36 11.44 10.10
N ILE A 59 13.90 11.88 11.23
CA ILE A 59 13.93 11.11 12.47
C ILE A 59 12.65 11.31 13.28
N PHE A 60 12.14 12.54 13.36
CA PHE A 60 11.00 12.95 14.19
C PHE A 60 9.97 13.69 13.34
N PHE A 61 8.70 13.31 13.38
CA PHE A 61 7.71 13.84 12.46
C PHE A 61 6.31 13.83 13.04
N THR A 62 5.48 14.72 12.53
CA THR A 62 4.04 14.75 12.75
C THR A 62 3.32 13.96 11.64
N GLU A 63 2.02 13.70 11.82
CA GLU A 63 1.19 12.79 11.00
C GLU A 63 1.23 13.00 9.47
N GLU A 64 1.78 14.10 8.95
CA GLU A 64 2.01 14.32 7.51
C GLU A 64 2.88 13.23 6.85
N LYS A 65 3.58 12.41 7.64
CA LYS A 65 4.42 11.31 7.15
C LYS A 65 3.70 9.99 6.88
N SER A 66 2.38 9.97 6.86
CA SER A 66 1.61 8.91 6.18
C SER A 66 1.98 8.80 4.68
N MET A 67 2.46 9.89 4.07
CA MET A 67 2.71 9.94 2.62
C MET A 67 3.85 9.03 2.13
N PHE A 68 4.96 8.97 2.86
CA PHE A 68 6.18 8.25 2.40
C PHE A 68 6.30 6.81 2.89
N GLU A 69 5.42 6.33 3.77
CA GLU A 69 5.43 4.94 4.24
C GLU A 69 5.20 3.94 3.11
N LYS A 70 4.47 4.36 2.08
CA LYS A 70 4.17 3.55 0.90
C LYS A 70 5.31 3.55 -0.12
N PHE A 71 6.32 4.41 0.02
CA PHE A 71 7.38 4.54 -0.98
C PHE A 71 8.42 3.43 -0.85
N THR A 72 8.80 2.83 -1.97
CA THR A 72 9.88 1.82 -1.99
C THR A 72 11.23 2.43 -1.61
N ALA A 73 12.21 1.60 -1.27
CA ALA A 73 13.57 2.06 -1.01
C ALA A 73 14.19 2.80 -2.21
N LYS A 74 13.88 2.36 -3.45
CA LYS A 74 14.33 3.02 -4.68
C LYS A 74 13.64 4.37 -4.89
N ALA A 75 12.32 4.44 -4.70
CA ALA A 75 11.58 5.70 -4.78
C ALA A 75 12.03 6.70 -3.69
N THR A 76 12.33 6.22 -2.49
CA THR A 76 12.91 7.05 -1.42
C THR A 76 14.31 7.55 -1.80
N ARG A 77 15.14 6.71 -2.43
CA ARG A 77 16.46 7.08 -2.95
C ARG A 77 16.37 8.16 -4.04
N VAL A 78 15.38 8.10 -4.93
CA VAL A 78 15.12 9.16 -5.92
C VAL A 78 14.93 10.51 -5.24
N ILE A 79 14.16 10.56 -4.16
CA ILE A 79 13.93 11.81 -3.41
C ILE A 79 15.23 12.35 -2.79
N VAL A 80 16.05 11.47 -2.20
CA VAL A 80 17.36 11.86 -1.64
C VAL A 80 18.28 12.40 -2.74
N LEU A 81 18.31 11.76 -3.90
CA LEU A 81 19.11 12.20 -5.04
C LEU A 81 18.61 13.53 -5.61
N ALA A 82 17.29 13.75 -5.65
CA ALA A 82 16.69 15.01 -6.03
C ALA A 82 17.11 16.16 -5.08
N GLN A 83 17.14 15.90 -3.77
CA GLN A 83 17.61 16.86 -2.77
C GLN A 83 19.11 17.19 -2.95
N ASN A 84 19.93 16.17 -3.24
CA ASN A 84 21.36 16.36 -3.50
C ASN A 84 21.60 17.21 -4.76
N GLU A 85 20.78 17.06 -5.80
CA GLU A 85 20.88 17.87 -7.01
C GLU A 85 20.53 19.34 -6.76
N GLY A 86 19.52 19.62 -5.92
CA GLY A 86 19.20 20.99 -5.49
C GLY A 86 20.41 21.69 -4.87
N SER A 87 21.24 20.95 -4.13
CA SER A 87 22.49 21.45 -3.57
C SER A 87 23.54 21.81 -4.64
N ARG A 88 23.61 21.05 -5.75
CA ARG A 88 24.56 21.29 -6.85
C ARG A 88 24.24 22.57 -7.61
N LEU A 89 22.96 22.85 -7.82
CA LEU A 89 22.48 23.99 -8.59
C LEU A 89 22.21 25.25 -7.73
N GLU A 90 22.51 25.19 -6.43
CA GLU A 90 22.24 26.23 -5.43
C GLU A 90 20.75 26.61 -5.30
N TYR A 91 19.84 25.73 -5.73
CA TYR A 91 18.39 25.92 -5.56
C TYR A 91 17.93 25.27 -4.27
N GLN A 92 17.33 26.05 -3.38
CA GLN A 92 16.88 25.62 -2.05
C GLN A 92 15.53 24.86 -2.04
N PHE A 93 15.09 24.30 -3.16
CA PHE A 93 13.81 23.59 -3.26
C PHE A 93 13.88 22.35 -4.16
N VAL A 94 13.02 21.37 -3.89
CA VAL A 94 12.83 20.19 -4.76
C VAL A 94 11.63 20.43 -5.68
N GLY A 95 11.93 20.75 -6.93
CA GLY A 95 10.99 20.88 -8.03
C GLY A 95 10.75 19.57 -8.79
N THR A 96 9.96 19.67 -9.86
CA THR A 96 9.71 18.55 -10.78
C THR A 96 11.01 18.05 -11.41
N GLU A 97 11.91 18.97 -11.71
CA GLU A 97 13.17 18.80 -12.40
C GLU A 97 14.20 18.09 -11.53
N GLN A 98 14.29 18.40 -10.24
CA GLN A 98 15.14 17.63 -9.33
C GLN A 98 14.62 16.20 -9.16
N ILE A 99 13.29 15.99 -9.15
CA ILE A 99 12.72 14.63 -9.11
C ILE A 99 13.08 13.85 -10.38
N LEU A 100 13.00 14.49 -11.56
CA LEU A 100 13.45 13.90 -12.82
C LEU A 100 14.95 13.53 -12.77
N ILE A 101 15.81 14.44 -12.31
CA ILE A 101 17.24 14.15 -12.12
C ILE A 101 17.45 12.99 -11.14
N GLY A 102 16.70 12.97 -10.04
CA GLY A 102 16.74 11.88 -9.07
C GLY A 102 16.36 10.52 -9.67
N LEU A 103 15.38 10.47 -10.57
CA LEU A 103 14.97 9.26 -11.29
C LEU A 103 16.09 8.75 -12.21
N ILE A 104 16.72 9.65 -12.96
CA ILE A 104 17.83 9.33 -13.87
C ILE A 104 19.05 8.85 -13.07
N ALA A 105 19.38 9.53 -11.97
CA ALA A 105 20.52 9.21 -11.11
C ALA A 105 20.32 7.90 -10.34
N GLU A 106 19.09 7.55 -9.94
CA GLU A 106 18.82 6.25 -9.32
C GLU A 106 19.03 5.11 -10.32
N GLY A 107 18.55 5.24 -11.56
CA GLY A 107 18.96 4.48 -12.74
C GLY A 107 18.68 2.96 -12.73
N THR A 108 18.27 2.36 -11.61
CA THR A 108 18.05 0.90 -11.49
C THR A 108 16.58 0.52 -11.37
N GLY A 109 15.72 1.46 -10.98
CA GLY A 109 14.27 1.34 -10.98
C GLY A 109 13.70 1.51 -12.38
N ILE A 110 12.43 1.11 -12.55
CA ILE A 110 11.72 1.15 -13.83
C ILE A 110 11.76 2.56 -14.43
N GLY A 111 11.47 3.59 -13.62
CA GLY A 111 11.49 4.99 -14.10
C GLY A 111 12.84 5.42 -14.67
N GLY A 112 13.94 5.08 -13.98
CA GLY A 112 15.30 5.38 -14.46
C GLY A 112 15.70 4.58 -15.70
N LYS A 113 15.30 3.29 -15.77
CA LYS A 113 15.57 2.43 -16.93
C LYS A 113 14.84 2.91 -18.19
N VAL A 114 13.58 3.31 -18.06
CA VAL A 114 12.78 3.81 -19.20
C VAL A 114 13.36 5.13 -19.70
N LEU A 115 13.68 6.07 -18.81
CA LEU A 115 14.37 7.32 -19.19
C LEU A 115 15.68 7.06 -19.94
N LYS A 116 16.48 6.11 -19.44
CA LYS A 116 17.74 5.72 -20.08
C LYS A 116 17.51 5.09 -21.47
N SER A 117 16.49 4.25 -21.61
CA SER A 117 16.15 3.58 -22.88
C SER A 117 15.64 4.57 -23.92
N ALA A 118 14.92 5.61 -23.47
CA ALA A 118 14.50 6.75 -24.29
C ALA A 118 15.64 7.72 -24.63
N GLY A 119 16.88 7.45 -24.20
CA GLY A 119 18.07 8.26 -24.51
C GLY A 119 18.30 9.46 -23.59
N VAL A 120 17.56 9.58 -22.48
CA VAL A 120 17.75 10.66 -21.51
C VAL A 120 18.97 10.36 -20.64
N THR A 121 20.03 11.15 -20.80
CA THR A 121 21.23 11.07 -19.95
C THR A 121 21.18 12.09 -18.83
N LEU A 122 21.87 11.79 -17.72
CA LEU A 122 21.95 12.68 -16.57
C LEU A 122 22.54 14.04 -16.96
N GLU A 123 23.64 14.04 -17.71
CA GLU A 123 24.32 15.24 -18.16
C GLU A 123 23.45 16.12 -19.08
N ALA A 124 22.73 15.50 -20.03
CA ALA A 124 21.84 16.23 -20.92
C ALA A 124 20.66 16.86 -20.15
N ALA A 125 20.05 16.11 -19.24
CA ALA A 125 18.97 16.60 -18.40
C ALA A 125 19.42 17.73 -17.47
N GLN A 126 20.60 17.60 -16.83
CA GLN A 126 21.17 18.66 -15.97
C GLN A 126 21.45 19.93 -16.77
N THR A 127 22.06 19.80 -17.95
CA THR A 127 22.37 20.93 -18.83
C THR A 127 21.10 21.66 -19.27
N GLU A 128 20.05 20.91 -19.59
CA GLU A 128 18.78 21.50 -20.02
C GLU A 128 18.02 22.17 -18.86
N VAL A 129 18.06 21.58 -17.67
CA VAL A 129 17.57 22.23 -16.45
C VAL A 129 18.28 23.56 -16.24
N GLU A 130 19.63 23.59 -16.26
CA GLU A 130 20.42 24.82 -16.09
C GLU A 130 20.04 25.91 -17.10
N LYS A 131 19.69 25.56 -18.35
CA LYS A 131 19.22 26.54 -19.33
C LYS A 131 17.84 27.12 -19.00
N ILE A 132 16.93 26.30 -18.47
CA ILE A 132 15.55 26.72 -18.21
C ILE A 132 15.45 27.55 -16.92
N ILE A 133 16.08 27.09 -15.83
CA ILE A 133 15.95 27.73 -14.51
C ILE A 133 17.11 28.67 -14.19
N GLY A 134 18.28 28.48 -14.82
CA GLY A 134 19.54 29.17 -14.49
C GLY A 134 20.35 28.43 -13.42
N ARG A 135 21.25 29.15 -12.76
CA ARG A 135 21.86 28.76 -11.47
C ARG A 135 21.30 29.62 -10.36
N GLY A 136 21.06 29.03 -9.19
CA GLY A 136 20.67 29.78 -7.99
C GLY A 136 21.81 30.68 -7.49
N ASN A 137 21.46 31.69 -6.68
CA ASN A 137 22.42 32.52 -5.90
C ASN A 137 22.45 32.05 -4.42
N GLY A 138 22.27 30.75 -4.17
CA GLY A 138 21.81 30.22 -2.90
C GLY A 138 22.92 29.90 -1.89
N ILE A 139 22.81 30.47 -0.69
CA ILE A 139 23.60 30.08 0.49
C ILE A 139 23.34 28.59 0.80
N LYS A 140 24.38 27.83 1.17
CA LYS A 140 24.27 26.39 1.50
C LYS A 140 23.27 26.15 2.64
N GLY A 141 22.11 25.57 2.31
CA GLY A 141 21.11 25.09 3.27
C GLY A 141 21.20 23.58 3.49
N VAL A 142 20.78 23.10 4.66
CA VAL A 142 20.87 21.68 5.06
C VAL A 142 19.66 20.87 4.56
N GLU A 143 18.58 21.53 4.12
CA GLU A 143 17.37 20.85 3.67
C GLU A 143 16.56 21.65 2.64
N PHE A 144 16.03 20.94 1.64
CA PHE A 144 15.39 21.50 0.45
C PHE A 144 13.89 21.14 0.46
N PRO A 145 12.98 22.03 0.89
CA PRO A 145 11.54 21.77 0.85
C PRO A 145 11.04 21.55 -0.58
N PHE A 146 10.00 20.72 -0.76
CA PHE A 146 9.36 20.56 -2.05
C PHE A 146 8.60 21.82 -2.46
N THR A 147 8.72 22.20 -3.73
CA THR A 147 7.84 23.20 -4.35
C THR A 147 6.40 22.69 -4.42
N ALA A 148 5.42 23.56 -4.69
CA ALA A 148 4.03 23.15 -4.88
C ALA A 148 3.89 22.08 -5.97
N LYS A 149 4.59 22.24 -7.10
CA LYS A 149 4.61 21.26 -8.19
C LYS A 149 5.36 19.98 -7.81
N GLY A 150 6.45 20.08 -7.03
CA GLY A 150 7.14 18.92 -6.47
C GLY A 150 6.23 18.08 -5.57
N LYS A 151 5.43 18.73 -4.70
CA LYS A 151 4.41 18.04 -3.89
C LYS A 151 3.32 17.41 -4.76
N GLN A 152 2.91 18.08 -5.82
CA GLN A 152 1.95 17.55 -6.79
C GLN A 152 2.46 16.27 -7.46
N VAL A 153 3.74 16.19 -7.85
CA VAL A 153 4.34 14.95 -8.38
C VAL A 153 4.18 13.79 -7.40
N LEU A 154 4.42 14.02 -6.10
CA LEU A 154 4.30 12.97 -5.08
C LEU A 154 2.85 12.51 -4.92
N GLN A 155 1.89 13.44 -4.95
CA GLN A 155 0.46 13.11 -4.89
C GLN A 155 0.03 12.30 -6.11
N LEU A 156 0.39 12.74 -7.31
CA LEU A 156 0.10 12.04 -8.56
C LEU A 156 0.78 10.66 -8.61
N ALA A 157 1.97 10.51 -8.05
CA ALA A 157 2.62 9.19 -7.95
C ALA A 157 1.84 8.23 -7.04
N VAL A 158 1.27 8.72 -5.93
CA VAL A 158 0.39 7.92 -5.07
C VAL A 158 -0.91 7.57 -5.80
N GLU A 159 -1.49 8.51 -6.54
CA GLU A 159 -2.69 8.27 -7.34
C GLU A 159 -2.43 7.26 -8.45
N GLU A 160 -1.31 7.37 -9.14
CA GLU A 160 -0.94 6.43 -10.20
C GLU A 160 -0.66 5.05 -9.64
N SER A 161 -0.02 4.94 -8.47
CA SER A 161 0.15 3.63 -7.84
C SER A 161 -1.18 2.98 -7.52
N ARG A 162 -2.16 3.75 -7.03
CA ARG A 162 -3.52 3.26 -6.81
C ARG A 162 -4.21 2.90 -8.14
N ARG A 163 -4.06 3.73 -9.18
CA ARG A 163 -4.64 3.50 -10.51
C ARG A 163 -4.13 2.21 -11.15
N LEU A 164 -2.87 1.87 -10.88
CA LEU A 164 -2.23 0.65 -11.35
C LEU A 164 -2.41 -0.55 -10.40
N GLY A 165 -3.11 -0.39 -9.28
CA GLY A 165 -3.35 -1.48 -8.31
C GLY A 165 -2.18 -1.75 -7.36
N HIS A 166 -1.17 -0.90 -7.31
CA HIS A 166 0.02 -1.08 -6.50
C HIS A 166 -0.13 -0.46 -5.10
N HIS A 167 0.11 -1.26 -4.06
CA HIS A 167 0.10 -0.83 -2.64
C HIS A 167 1.38 -0.11 -2.20
N TYR A 168 2.32 0.08 -3.12
CA TYR A 168 3.57 0.81 -2.91
C TYR A 168 3.75 1.86 -4.00
N VAL A 169 4.57 2.87 -3.73
CA VAL A 169 5.00 3.88 -4.69
C VAL A 169 6.44 3.61 -5.08
N GLY A 170 6.62 3.09 -6.29
CA GLY A 170 7.93 2.88 -6.93
C GLY A 170 8.34 4.02 -7.88
N THR A 171 9.48 3.82 -8.56
CA THR A 171 10.10 4.83 -9.45
C THR A 171 9.29 5.11 -10.72
N GLU A 172 8.55 4.11 -11.19
CA GLU A 172 7.61 4.17 -12.30
C GLU A 172 6.45 5.12 -12.01
N HIS A 173 5.88 5.06 -10.81
CA HIS A 173 4.81 5.95 -10.38
C HIS A 173 5.31 7.39 -10.23
N LEU A 174 6.52 7.56 -9.71
CA LEU A 174 7.16 8.87 -9.64
C LEU A 174 7.34 9.47 -11.04
N LEU A 175 7.81 8.69 -12.01
CA LEU A 175 7.94 9.15 -13.39
C LEU A 175 6.56 9.48 -14.00
N LEU A 176 5.56 8.62 -13.83
CA LEU A 176 4.21 8.87 -14.32
C LEU A 176 3.58 10.12 -13.68
N GLY A 177 3.86 10.37 -12.40
CA GLY A 177 3.47 11.60 -11.70
C GLY A 177 4.17 12.83 -12.26
N VAL A 178 5.46 12.74 -12.58
CA VAL A 178 6.20 13.82 -13.28
C VAL A 178 5.54 14.15 -14.62
N LEU A 179 5.16 13.14 -15.40
CA LEU A 179 4.56 13.32 -16.73
C LEU A 179 3.14 13.93 -16.70
N GLN A 180 2.44 13.86 -15.57
CA GLN A 180 1.09 14.41 -15.40
C GLN A 180 1.07 15.86 -14.91
N VAL A 181 2.19 16.39 -14.38
CA VAL A 181 2.23 17.78 -13.92
C VAL A 181 2.26 18.73 -15.12
N THR A 182 1.20 19.54 -15.25
CA THR A 182 1.13 20.59 -16.26
C THR A 182 2.11 21.72 -15.98
N ASP A 183 2.72 22.25 -17.04
CA ASP A 183 3.72 23.32 -16.99
C ASP A 183 4.91 23.02 -16.04
N GLY A 184 5.24 21.75 -15.82
CA GLY A 184 6.38 21.34 -15.01
C GLY A 184 7.71 21.54 -15.75
N VAL A 185 8.76 21.95 -15.03
CA VAL A 185 10.10 22.10 -15.63
C VAL A 185 10.61 20.75 -16.14
N ALA A 186 10.35 19.66 -15.43
CA ALA A 186 10.73 18.32 -15.89
C ALA A 186 10.10 17.94 -17.24
N VAL A 187 8.82 18.27 -17.44
CA VAL A 187 8.14 18.02 -18.72
C VAL A 187 8.79 18.83 -19.83
N ARG A 188 9.05 20.12 -19.59
CA ARG A 188 9.77 20.99 -20.54
C ARG A 188 11.17 20.44 -20.88
N VAL A 189 11.90 19.95 -19.89
CA VAL A 189 13.23 19.33 -20.09
C VAL A 189 13.13 18.14 -21.02
N LEU A 190 12.18 17.23 -20.78
CA LEU A 190 11.97 16.06 -21.62
C LEU A 190 11.58 16.45 -23.05
N GLU A 191 10.70 17.43 -23.22
CA GLU A 191 10.31 17.97 -24.54
C GLU A 191 11.50 18.58 -25.29
N ASN A 192 12.32 19.39 -24.62
CA ASN A 192 13.51 20.01 -25.22
C ASN A 192 14.58 18.98 -25.60
N LEU A 193 14.64 17.84 -24.90
CA LEU A 193 15.48 16.71 -25.25
C LEU A 193 14.88 15.84 -26.38
N GLY A 194 13.73 16.22 -26.93
CA GLY A 194 13.06 15.53 -28.04
C GLY A 194 12.27 14.29 -27.63
N ILE A 195 11.97 14.14 -26.34
CA ILE A 195 11.25 12.96 -25.83
C ILE A 195 9.75 13.13 -26.03
N ASN A 196 9.12 12.15 -26.67
CA ASN A 196 7.67 12.08 -26.76
C ASN A 196 7.09 11.53 -25.45
N LEU A 197 6.39 12.39 -24.69
CA LEU A 197 5.86 12.06 -23.37
C LEU A 197 4.82 10.93 -23.40
N GLN A 198 4.04 10.82 -24.48
CA GLN A 198 3.04 9.76 -24.63
C GLN A 198 3.73 8.41 -24.84
N ASN A 199 4.75 8.35 -25.71
CA ASN A 199 5.54 7.14 -25.92
C ASN A 199 6.26 6.73 -24.64
N LEU A 200 6.91 7.69 -23.96
CA LEU A 200 7.60 7.43 -22.69
C LEU A 200 6.64 6.86 -21.64
N ARG A 201 5.41 7.40 -21.55
CA ARG A 201 4.36 6.86 -20.67
C ARG A 201 4.02 5.41 -21.03
N GLN A 202 3.86 5.10 -22.33
CA GLN A 202 3.57 3.72 -22.77
C GLN A 202 4.72 2.76 -22.47
N GLU A 203 5.98 3.17 -22.65
CA GLU A 203 7.15 2.37 -22.31
C GLU A 203 7.20 2.05 -20.80
N VAL A 204 6.88 3.02 -19.93
CA VAL A 204 6.75 2.75 -18.49
C VAL A 204 5.71 1.67 -18.24
N LEU A 205 4.53 1.81 -18.84
CA LEU A 205 3.45 0.84 -18.64
C LEU A 205 3.81 -0.56 -19.16
N GLN A 206 4.51 -0.65 -20.29
CA GLN A 206 5.01 -1.91 -20.86
C GLN A 206 6.06 -2.58 -19.95
N GLU A 207 7.01 -1.81 -19.40
CA GLU A 207 8.02 -2.33 -18.47
C GLU A 207 7.40 -2.87 -17.17
N ILE A 208 6.35 -2.20 -16.66
CA ILE A 208 5.63 -2.71 -15.48
C ILE A 208 4.99 -4.07 -15.79
N VAL A 209 4.32 -4.21 -16.95
CA VAL A 209 3.74 -5.48 -17.41
C VAL A 209 4.83 -6.55 -17.60
N SER A 210 5.96 -6.20 -18.21
CA SER A 210 7.06 -7.12 -18.49
C SER A 210 7.75 -7.67 -17.24
N MET A 211 7.72 -6.96 -16.11
CA MET A 211 8.30 -7.43 -14.84
C MET A 211 7.34 -8.34 -14.04
N GLY A 212 6.19 -8.71 -14.60
CA GLY A 212 5.19 -9.53 -13.90
C GLY A 212 4.55 -8.81 -12.72
N ILE A 213 4.60 -7.48 -12.71
CA ILE A 213 3.86 -6.65 -11.75
C ILE A 213 2.47 -6.44 -12.36
N PRO A 214 1.38 -6.89 -11.72
CA PRO A 214 0.04 -6.81 -12.31
C PRO A 214 -0.36 -5.35 -12.52
N VAL A 215 -0.47 -4.93 -13.78
CA VAL A 215 -0.93 -3.60 -14.19
C VAL A 215 -2.42 -3.68 -14.46
N THR A 216 -3.23 -3.15 -13.55
CA THR A 216 -4.68 -3.36 -13.64
C THR A 216 -5.40 -2.37 -14.57
N ASN A 217 -4.72 -1.35 -15.12
CA ASN A 217 -5.34 -0.39 -16.03
C ASN A 217 -4.39 0.26 -17.05
N ILE A 218 -4.37 -0.28 -18.27
CA ILE A 218 -3.98 0.46 -19.48
C ILE A 218 -5.19 0.49 -20.42
N ASN A 219 -5.91 1.61 -20.47
CA ASN A 219 -6.69 1.96 -21.65
C ASN A 219 -6.56 3.48 -21.91
N PRO A 220 -6.11 3.91 -23.11
CA PRO A 220 -5.84 5.31 -23.44
C PRO A 220 -7.08 6.10 -23.89
N SER A 221 -8.29 5.65 -23.58
CA SER A 221 -9.51 6.37 -23.93
C SER A 221 -10.54 6.20 -22.83
N GLY A 222 -11.02 7.32 -22.29
CA GLY A 222 -12.02 7.36 -21.24
C GLY A 222 -13.32 6.69 -21.69
N THR A 223 -13.50 5.45 -21.25
CA THR A 223 -14.79 4.81 -21.00
C THR A 223 -14.57 3.80 -19.89
N SER A 224 -15.29 3.99 -18.79
CA SER A 224 -15.35 3.09 -17.64
C SER A 224 -15.70 1.67 -18.09
N SER A 225 -14.78 0.73 -17.94
CA SER A 225 -15.07 -0.70 -17.92
C SER A 225 -14.46 -1.30 -16.66
N SER A 226 -15.37 -1.77 -15.82
CA SER A 226 -15.24 -2.46 -14.54
C SER A 226 -14.54 -3.81 -14.67
N ASP A 227 -13.31 -3.97 -14.17
CA ASP A 227 -12.72 -5.31 -14.04
C ASP A 227 -11.77 -5.54 -12.84
N ASP A 228 -11.51 -4.55 -11.99
CA ASP A 228 -10.59 -4.70 -10.85
C ASP A 228 -11.34 -4.56 -9.50
N ASP A 229 -12.08 -5.59 -9.12
CA ASP A 229 -13.05 -5.58 -8.00
C ASP A 229 -12.78 -6.67 -6.93
N LEU A 230 -11.55 -7.18 -6.86
CA LEU A 230 -11.10 -8.02 -5.74
C LEU A 230 -10.18 -7.27 -4.76
N SER A 231 -9.96 -5.95 -4.96
CA SER A 231 -9.10 -5.14 -4.10
C SER A 231 -9.69 -5.04 -2.69
N GLU A 232 -8.90 -5.39 -1.66
CA GLU A 232 -9.36 -5.28 -0.27
C GLU A 232 -9.46 -3.80 0.17
N SER A 233 -10.66 -3.36 0.47
CA SER A 233 -10.87 -2.15 1.28
C SER A 233 -10.36 -2.37 2.71
N PRO A 234 -9.83 -1.32 3.36
CA PRO A 234 -9.43 -1.41 4.76
C PRO A 234 -10.61 -1.82 5.63
N ALA A 235 -10.35 -2.73 6.57
CA ALA A 235 -11.33 -3.06 7.61
C ALA A 235 -11.46 -1.87 8.58
N ASP A 236 -12.69 -1.56 8.98
CA ASP A 236 -12.95 -0.74 10.16
C ASP A 236 -12.94 -1.63 11.44
N PHE A 237 -13.12 -1.01 12.60
CA PHE A 237 -13.09 -1.71 13.88
C PHE A 237 -14.25 -2.70 14.06
N THR A 238 -15.46 -2.33 13.64
CA THR A 238 -16.66 -3.16 13.74
C THR A 238 -16.54 -4.38 12.84
N SER A 239 -16.16 -4.20 11.57
CA SER A 239 -15.94 -5.33 10.66
C SER A 239 -14.78 -6.22 11.12
N GLY A 240 -13.74 -5.65 11.74
CA GLY A 240 -12.66 -6.39 12.37
C GLY A 240 -13.10 -7.28 13.54
N GLU A 241 -13.95 -6.78 14.43
CA GLU A 241 -14.48 -7.56 15.56
C GLU A 241 -15.46 -8.65 15.10
N ILE A 242 -16.36 -8.33 14.17
CA ILE A 242 -17.27 -9.31 13.55
C ILE A 242 -16.47 -10.45 12.92
N ASN A 243 -15.39 -10.13 12.21
CA ASN A 243 -14.49 -11.12 11.63
C ASN A 243 -13.89 -12.05 12.69
N ALA A 244 -13.39 -11.49 13.79
CA ALA A 244 -12.79 -12.27 14.88
C ALA A 244 -13.84 -13.19 15.54
N ARG A 245 -15.05 -12.68 15.80
CA ARG A 245 -16.14 -13.45 16.41
C ARG A 245 -16.64 -14.57 15.50
N PHE A 246 -16.92 -14.26 14.23
CA PHE A 246 -17.34 -15.27 13.26
C PHE A 246 -16.29 -16.37 13.11
N CYS A 247 -15.02 -15.99 12.96
CA CYS A 247 -13.90 -16.94 12.94
C CYS A 247 -13.91 -17.85 14.17
N ALA A 248 -14.00 -17.28 15.37
CA ALA A 248 -13.96 -18.05 16.63
C ALA A 248 -15.14 -19.03 16.75
N LEU A 249 -16.35 -18.57 16.44
CA LEU A 249 -17.58 -19.37 16.51
C LEU A 249 -17.53 -20.52 15.50
N LEU A 250 -17.13 -20.25 14.26
CA LEU A 250 -17.00 -21.30 13.25
C LEU A 250 -15.87 -22.27 13.58
N PHE A 251 -14.73 -21.78 14.04
CA PHE A 251 -13.57 -22.61 14.43
C PHE A 251 -13.90 -23.56 15.57
N SER A 252 -14.66 -23.10 16.57
CA SER A 252 -15.12 -23.94 17.68
C SER A 252 -15.98 -25.13 17.24
N TRP A 253 -16.65 -25.02 16.08
CA TRP A 253 -17.42 -26.11 15.50
C TRP A 253 -16.59 -27.02 14.61
N VAL A 254 -15.81 -26.43 13.70
CA VAL A 254 -15.06 -27.11 12.64
C VAL A 254 -13.90 -27.93 13.19
N GLU A 255 -13.11 -27.36 14.12
CA GLU A 255 -11.86 -27.96 14.57
C GLU A 255 -12.08 -29.29 15.32
N PRO A 256 -12.97 -29.40 16.33
CA PRO A 256 -13.18 -30.66 17.05
C PRO A 256 -13.74 -31.79 16.16
N ARG A 257 -14.48 -31.41 15.11
CA ARG A 257 -15.08 -32.35 14.13
C ARG A 257 -14.17 -32.67 12.96
N LYS A 258 -13.01 -31.99 12.86
CA LYS A 258 -12.03 -32.13 11.78
C LYS A 258 -12.71 -32.02 10.41
N LEU A 259 -13.54 -31.00 10.22
CA LEU A 259 -14.28 -30.81 8.96
C LEU A 259 -13.40 -30.20 7.85
N GLY A 260 -12.34 -29.48 8.21
CA GLY A 260 -11.45 -28.82 7.26
C GLY A 260 -10.60 -27.74 7.92
N HIS A 261 -10.21 -26.75 7.14
CA HIS A 261 -9.34 -25.65 7.55
C HIS A 261 -10.04 -24.31 7.35
N ILE A 262 -10.03 -23.46 8.38
CA ILE A 262 -10.51 -22.08 8.33
C ILE A 262 -9.29 -21.16 8.25
N ILE A 263 -9.32 -20.23 7.32
CA ILE A 263 -8.28 -19.24 7.10
C ILE A 263 -8.90 -17.85 7.28
N GLY A 264 -8.38 -17.06 8.22
CA GLY A 264 -8.82 -15.68 8.45
C GLY A 264 -8.18 -14.68 7.49
N SER A 265 -8.42 -13.40 7.75
CA SER A 265 -7.99 -12.31 6.88
C SER A 265 -6.47 -12.33 6.63
N LYS A 266 -6.08 -12.03 5.37
CA LYS A 266 -4.72 -12.11 4.79
C LYS A 266 -4.22 -13.51 4.42
N GLY A 267 -4.98 -14.57 4.69
CA GLY A 267 -4.74 -15.88 4.08
C GLY A 267 -5.70 -16.10 2.90
N GLY A 268 -5.15 -16.26 1.70
CA GLY A 268 -5.90 -16.35 0.45
C GLY A 268 -5.65 -17.65 -0.31
N PHE A 269 -6.07 -17.66 -1.56
CA PHE A 269 -5.80 -18.72 -2.52
C PHE A 269 -5.33 -18.13 -3.85
N GLN A 270 -4.61 -18.94 -4.63
CA GLN A 270 -4.10 -18.54 -5.93
C GLN A 270 -5.06 -18.96 -7.03
N LEU A 271 -5.29 -18.07 -8.00
CA LEU A 271 -6.00 -18.36 -9.24
C LEU A 271 -5.05 -18.97 -10.29
N PRO A 272 -5.57 -19.66 -11.32
CA PRO A 272 -4.73 -20.26 -12.36
C PRO A 272 -3.83 -19.27 -13.12
N ASN A 273 -4.17 -17.99 -13.12
CA ASN A 273 -3.37 -16.92 -13.73
C ASN A 273 -2.25 -16.40 -12.81
N GLY A 274 -2.14 -16.94 -11.59
CA GLY A 274 -1.12 -16.57 -10.61
C GLY A 274 -1.56 -15.53 -9.57
N ASP A 275 -2.73 -14.90 -9.74
CA ASP A 275 -3.23 -13.88 -8.81
C ASP A 275 -3.61 -14.48 -7.47
N VAL A 276 -3.40 -13.73 -6.38
CA VAL A 276 -3.82 -14.13 -5.04
C VAL A 276 -5.07 -13.39 -4.66
N VAL A 277 -6.10 -14.13 -4.28
CA VAL A 277 -7.37 -13.60 -3.79
C VAL A 277 -7.52 -13.90 -2.31
N ALA A 278 -7.81 -12.87 -1.52
CA ALA A 278 -8.02 -12.97 -0.09
C ALA A 278 -9.44 -12.51 0.26
N PRO A 279 -10.35 -13.42 0.61
CA PRO A 279 -11.59 -13.04 1.30
C PRO A 279 -11.31 -12.77 2.79
N ARG A 280 -12.29 -12.21 3.50
CA ARG A 280 -12.16 -12.01 4.96
C ARG A 280 -11.98 -13.32 5.70
N ILE A 281 -12.74 -14.35 5.30
CA ILE A 281 -12.64 -15.71 5.85
C ILE A 281 -12.82 -16.71 4.72
N SER A 282 -12.01 -17.76 4.71
CA SER A 282 -12.14 -18.91 3.81
C SER A 282 -12.30 -20.19 4.61
N PHE A 283 -13.05 -21.16 4.08
CA PHE A 283 -13.02 -22.53 4.56
C PHE A 283 -12.75 -23.53 3.43
N PHE A 284 -11.85 -24.47 3.70
CA PHE A 284 -11.49 -25.57 2.82
C PHE A 284 -11.85 -26.89 3.51
N SER A 285 -12.69 -27.70 2.88
CA SER A 285 -13.03 -29.03 3.38
C SER A 285 -11.80 -29.94 3.43
N ARG A 286 -11.77 -30.84 4.41
CA ARG A 286 -10.69 -31.83 4.60
C ARG A 286 -10.47 -32.74 3.39
N GLU A 287 -11.50 -32.92 2.57
CA GLU A 287 -11.44 -33.73 1.36
C GLU A 287 -10.63 -33.05 0.26
N ARG A 288 -10.72 -31.72 0.18
CA ARG A 288 -10.06 -30.89 -0.84
C ARG A 288 -8.68 -30.39 -0.39
N LEU A 289 -8.53 -30.01 0.88
CA LEU A 289 -7.26 -29.56 1.45
C LEU A 289 -6.87 -30.43 2.65
N LYS A 290 -6.04 -31.46 2.40
CA LYS A 290 -5.59 -32.42 3.42
C LYS A 290 -4.53 -31.85 4.38
N ARG A 291 -3.74 -30.88 3.92
CA ARG A 291 -2.66 -30.25 4.69
C ARG A 291 -2.52 -28.80 4.27
N VAL A 292 -2.44 -27.90 5.24
CA VAL A 292 -2.24 -26.47 4.99
C VAL A 292 -0.78 -26.21 4.54
N PRO A 293 -0.56 -25.67 3.32
CA PRO A 293 0.76 -25.27 2.85
C PRO A 293 1.25 -23.97 3.52
N ARG A 294 2.54 -23.65 3.36
CA ARG A 294 3.11 -22.35 3.80
C ARG A 294 2.81 -21.20 2.82
N THR A 295 2.48 -21.51 1.58
CA THR A 295 2.16 -20.56 0.50
C THR A 295 0.69 -20.66 0.11
N TYR A 296 0.20 -19.76 -0.72
CA TYR A 296 -1.18 -19.79 -1.19
C TYR A 296 -1.45 -21.04 -2.03
N PRO A 297 -2.49 -21.85 -1.73
CA PRO A 297 -2.85 -23.00 -2.55
C PRO A 297 -3.58 -22.53 -3.82
N GLU A 298 -3.30 -23.18 -4.95
CA GLU A 298 -4.11 -23.04 -6.18
C GLU A 298 -5.39 -23.90 -6.04
N LEU A 299 -6.24 -23.48 -5.11
CA LEU A 299 -7.47 -24.19 -4.74
C LEU A 299 -8.51 -23.17 -4.30
N VAL A 300 -9.68 -23.19 -4.92
CA VAL A 300 -10.80 -22.32 -4.54
C VAL A 300 -11.46 -22.83 -3.24
N PRO A 301 -11.78 -21.98 -2.24
CA PRO A 301 -12.45 -22.41 -1.01
C PRO A 301 -13.81 -23.06 -1.25
N ASP A 302 -14.30 -23.85 -0.27
CA ASP A 302 -15.69 -24.30 -0.26
C ASP A 302 -16.64 -23.18 0.21
N LEU A 303 -16.17 -22.36 1.15
CA LEU A 303 -16.87 -21.17 1.66
C LEU A 303 -15.95 -19.95 1.64
N VAL A 304 -16.52 -18.80 1.29
CA VAL A 304 -15.92 -17.48 1.53
C VAL A 304 -16.88 -16.59 2.30
N VAL A 305 -16.34 -15.72 3.15
CA VAL A 305 -17.10 -14.71 3.88
C VAL A 305 -16.51 -13.35 3.56
N GLU A 306 -17.39 -12.42 3.21
CA GLU A 306 -17.11 -10.99 3.14
C GLU A 306 -17.90 -10.26 4.21
N ILE A 307 -17.27 -9.25 4.80
CA ILE A 307 -17.86 -8.42 5.84
C ILE A 307 -17.70 -6.99 5.35
N LYS A 308 -18.83 -6.32 5.15
CA LYS A 308 -18.86 -4.94 4.66
C LYS A 308 -18.23 -4.02 5.69
N SER A 309 -17.21 -3.26 5.27
CA SER A 309 -16.60 -2.20 6.06
C SER A 309 -17.39 -0.89 5.95
N ALA A 310 -17.20 0.01 6.91
CA ALA A 310 -17.72 1.39 6.86
C ALA A 310 -17.21 2.18 5.64
N PHE A 311 -16.11 1.74 5.02
CA PHE A 311 -15.55 2.34 3.81
C PHE A 311 -16.05 1.69 2.52
N ASP A 312 -16.78 0.58 2.61
CA ASP A 312 -17.25 -0.19 1.46
C ASP A 312 -18.58 0.33 0.94
N ARG A 313 -18.75 0.24 -0.39
CA ARG A 313 -20.06 0.29 -1.02
C ARG A 313 -20.63 -1.13 -1.06
N LEU A 314 -21.88 -1.30 -0.62
CA LEU A 314 -22.56 -2.60 -0.64
C LEU A 314 -22.51 -3.27 -2.02
N ALA A 315 -22.72 -2.50 -3.09
CA ALA A 315 -22.67 -3.01 -4.46
C ALA A 315 -21.31 -3.65 -4.81
N SER A 316 -20.20 -3.07 -4.35
CA SER A 316 -18.86 -3.62 -4.59
C SER A 316 -18.65 -4.94 -3.86
N VAL A 317 -19.11 -5.05 -2.60
CA VAL A 317 -19.00 -6.32 -1.86
C VAL A 317 -19.91 -7.39 -2.49
N GLN A 318 -21.08 -7.03 -2.99
CA GLN A 318 -21.97 -7.94 -3.72
C GLN A 318 -21.35 -8.43 -5.04
N GLN A 319 -20.67 -7.56 -5.78
CA GLN A 319 -19.93 -7.94 -6.99
C GLN A 319 -18.78 -8.91 -6.67
N LYS A 320 -18.03 -8.66 -5.59
CA LYS A 320 -17.01 -9.57 -5.08
C LYS A 320 -17.58 -10.95 -4.73
N ILE A 321 -18.73 -11.00 -4.06
CA ILE A 321 -19.45 -12.25 -3.77
C ILE A 321 -19.80 -13.01 -5.04
N GLN A 322 -20.35 -12.33 -6.05
CA GLN A 322 -20.68 -12.96 -7.32
C GLN A 322 -19.43 -13.54 -8.00
N ARG A 323 -18.32 -12.81 -8.01
CA ARG A 323 -17.06 -13.26 -8.59
C ARG A 323 -16.52 -14.51 -7.88
N PHE A 324 -16.67 -14.63 -6.56
CA PHE A 324 -16.31 -15.86 -5.86
C PHE A 324 -17.17 -17.06 -6.27
N LEU A 325 -18.47 -16.87 -6.49
CA LEU A 325 -19.35 -17.91 -7.01
C LEU A 325 -18.93 -18.32 -8.43
N ASP A 326 -18.59 -17.35 -9.28
CA ASP A 326 -18.13 -17.61 -10.65
C ASP A 326 -16.80 -18.40 -10.68
N LEU A 327 -15.96 -18.22 -9.67
CA LEU A 327 -14.74 -19.02 -9.44
C LEU A 327 -15.03 -20.44 -8.92
N GLY A 328 -16.28 -20.76 -8.58
CA GLY A 328 -16.71 -22.08 -8.13
C GLY A 328 -16.73 -22.26 -6.61
N VAL A 329 -16.75 -21.17 -5.82
CA VAL A 329 -17.05 -21.26 -4.39
C VAL A 329 -18.48 -21.78 -4.21
N LYS A 330 -18.69 -22.75 -3.33
CA LYS A 330 -20.00 -23.39 -3.13
C LYS A 330 -20.97 -22.47 -2.39
N VAL A 331 -20.48 -21.79 -1.36
CA VAL A 331 -21.26 -20.89 -0.51
C VAL A 331 -20.48 -19.60 -0.24
N ALA A 332 -21.10 -18.45 -0.48
CA ALA A 332 -20.51 -17.14 -0.19
C ALA A 332 -21.42 -16.36 0.77
N LEU A 333 -20.84 -15.84 1.85
CA LEU A 333 -21.56 -15.03 2.84
C LEU A 333 -21.20 -13.56 2.71
N LEU A 334 -22.22 -12.71 2.74
CA LEU A 334 -22.07 -11.26 2.92
C LEU A 334 -22.69 -10.86 4.25
N ILE A 335 -21.87 -10.38 5.17
CA ILE A 335 -22.31 -9.83 6.46
C ILE A 335 -22.32 -8.30 6.33
N ASP A 336 -23.49 -7.68 6.53
CA ASP A 336 -23.65 -6.22 6.51
C ASP A 336 -23.95 -5.70 7.93
N PRO A 337 -22.97 -5.08 8.60
CA PRO A 337 -23.16 -4.53 9.95
C PRO A 337 -24.15 -3.36 10.00
N ASP A 338 -24.30 -2.59 8.92
CA ASP A 338 -25.18 -1.41 8.90
C ASP A 338 -26.65 -1.83 8.89
N ALA A 339 -26.97 -2.87 8.13
CA ALA A 339 -28.30 -3.44 8.05
C ALA A 339 -28.55 -4.55 9.09
N GLN A 340 -27.51 -5.00 9.79
CA GLN A 340 -27.53 -6.18 10.65
C GLN A 340 -28.12 -7.41 9.95
N THR A 341 -27.61 -7.69 8.75
CA THR A 341 -28.07 -8.82 7.92
C THR A 341 -26.93 -9.72 7.49
N VAL A 342 -27.27 -10.97 7.15
CA VAL A 342 -26.38 -11.93 6.51
C VAL A 342 -27.05 -12.46 5.25
N ALA A 343 -26.42 -12.25 4.10
CA ALA A 343 -26.84 -12.88 2.85
C ALA A 343 -26.02 -14.14 2.60
N VAL A 344 -26.71 -15.27 2.39
CA VAL A 344 -26.12 -16.57 2.04
C VAL A 344 -26.35 -16.83 0.56
N HIS A 345 -25.27 -16.83 -0.21
CA HIS A 345 -25.31 -17.05 -1.65
C HIS A 345 -24.83 -18.48 -1.95
N TYR A 346 -25.65 -19.25 -2.65
CA TYR A 346 -25.30 -20.60 -3.09
C TYR A 346 -24.96 -20.62 -4.58
N LEU A 347 -23.96 -21.41 -4.94
CA LEU A 347 -23.66 -21.67 -6.34
C LEU A 347 -24.90 -22.26 -7.03
N ASN A 348 -25.45 -21.55 -8.03
CA ASN A 348 -26.61 -21.93 -8.84
C ASN A 348 -27.97 -22.05 -8.10
N SER A 349 -28.09 -21.63 -6.83
CA SER A 349 -29.29 -21.90 -6.01
C SER A 349 -29.94 -20.66 -5.38
N GLY A 350 -29.47 -19.46 -5.71
CA GLY A 350 -30.04 -18.19 -5.25
C GLY A 350 -29.48 -17.68 -3.92
N VAL A 351 -30.08 -16.62 -3.40
CA VAL A 351 -29.64 -15.88 -2.21
C VAL A 351 -30.68 -16.00 -1.10
N ARG A 352 -30.26 -16.39 0.10
CA ARG A 352 -31.07 -16.36 1.31
C ARG A 352 -30.61 -15.21 2.19
N MET A 353 -31.47 -14.23 2.40
CA MET A 353 -31.22 -13.13 3.35
C MET A 353 -31.68 -13.56 4.75
N LEU A 354 -30.86 -13.26 5.75
CA LEU A 354 -31.16 -13.46 7.16
C LEU A 354 -31.09 -12.12 7.89
N ALA A 355 -32.13 -11.81 8.64
CA ALA A 355 -32.21 -10.66 9.52
C ALA A 355 -31.63 -10.98 10.91
N ASP A 356 -31.45 -9.94 11.71
CA ASP A 356 -31.08 -10.09 13.11
C ASP A 356 -32.08 -10.98 13.87
N GLY A 357 -31.55 -11.86 14.73
CA GLY A 357 -32.33 -12.86 15.47
C GLY A 357 -32.67 -14.16 14.72
N GLU A 358 -32.45 -14.24 13.40
CA GLU A 358 -32.56 -15.50 12.66
C GLU A 358 -31.30 -16.38 12.80
N ASN A 359 -31.41 -17.68 12.50
CA ASN A 359 -30.30 -18.63 12.56
C ASN A 359 -29.66 -18.84 11.17
N LEU A 360 -28.37 -18.54 11.07
CA LEU A 360 -27.50 -18.95 9.97
C LEU A 360 -27.19 -20.44 10.07
N THR A 361 -27.39 -21.15 8.95
CA THR A 361 -27.11 -22.58 8.80
C THR A 361 -26.51 -22.84 7.41
N ILE A 362 -25.55 -23.76 7.33
CA ILE A 362 -24.91 -24.19 6.06
C ILE A 362 -24.71 -25.71 6.13
N PRO A 363 -25.80 -26.50 6.10
CA PRO A 363 -25.77 -27.93 6.45
C PRO A 363 -24.86 -28.77 5.56
N GLU A 364 -24.65 -28.37 4.31
CA GLU A 364 -23.79 -29.07 3.35
C GLU A 364 -22.28 -28.90 3.63
N LEU A 365 -21.88 -27.85 4.35
CA LEU A 365 -20.49 -27.65 4.80
C LEU A 365 -20.33 -27.96 6.29
N PHE A 366 -21.33 -27.62 7.09
CA PHE A 366 -21.33 -27.73 8.55
C PHE A 366 -22.63 -28.37 9.06
N PRO A 367 -22.80 -29.70 8.92
CA PRO A 367 -24.00 -30.40 9.37
C PRO A 367 -24.30 -30.14 10.85
N GLY A 368 -25.51 -29.66 11.15
CA GLY A 368 -25.98 -29.38 12.51
C GLY A 368 -25.39 -28.13 13.17
N TRP A 369 -24.63 -27.32 12.45
CA TRP A 369 -24.17 -26.03 12.94
C TRP A 369 -25.26 -24.97 12.77
N GLU A 370 -25.50 -24.21 13.84
CA GLU A 370 -26.39 -23.06 13.82
C GLU A 370 -25.70 -21.88 14.51
N LEU A 371 -25.91 -20.68 13.97
CA LEU A 371 -25.44 -19.43 14.54
C LEU A 371 -26.55 -18.38 14.49
N ALA A 372 -27.01 -17.90 15.64
CA ALA A 372 -27.91 -16.76 15.67
C ALA A 372 -27.18 -15.51 15.15
N VAL A 373 -27.78 -14.81 14.17
CA VAL A 373 -27.19 -13.63 13.53
C VAL A 373 -26.84 -12.54 14.55
N SER A 374 -27.61 -12.42 15.63
CA SER A 374 -27.37 -11.48 16.73
C SER A 374 -26.04 -11.71 17.47
N GLN A 375 -25.49 -12.92 17.40
CA GLN A 375 -24.18 -13.22 17.99
C GLN A 375 -23.00 -12.66 17.17
N LEU A 376 -23.25 -12.05 16.02
CA LEU A 376 -22.22 -11.39 15.21
C LEU A 376 -21.91 -9.98 15.70
N TRP A 377 -22.90 -9.25 16.22
CA TRP A 377 -22.82 -7.80 16.48
C TRP A 377 -22.13 -7.47 17.80
N PRO A 378 -21.04 -6.66 17.79
CA PRO A 378 -20.27 -6.35 19.00
C PRO A 378 -21.14 -6.02 20.21
N PRO A 379 -20.89 -6.62 21.39
CA PRO A 379 -21.67 -6.34 22.58
C PRO A 379 -21.46 -4.89 23.05
N VAL A 380 -22.52 -4.27 23.53
CA VAL A 380 -22.44 -2.99 24.25
C VAL A 380 -22.22 -3.30 25.73
N PHE A 381 -21.17 -2.74 26.30
CA PHE A 381 -20.88 -2.85 27.73
C PHE A 381 -21.32 -1.55 28.43
N ASP A 382 -22.04 -1.70 29.54
CA ASP A 382 -22.48 -0.57 30.40
C ASP A 382 -21.33 0.09 31.18
#